data_AF-A0A8S4A157-F1
#
_entry.id   AF-A0A8S4A157-F1
#
_cell.length_a   1.000
_cell.length_b   1.000
_cell.length_c   1.000
_cell.angle_alpha   90.00
_cell.angle_beta   90.00
_cell.angle_gamma   90.00
#
_symmetry.space_group_name_H-M   'P 1'
#
loop_
_entity.id
_entity.type
_entity.pdbx_description
1 polymer ?
#
loop_
_entity_poly.entity_id
_entity_poly.type
_entity_poly.pdbx_seq_one_letter_code
_entity_poly.pdbx_strand_id
1 'polypeptide(L)'
;MKRRNNLNQKKYYALKEQAMNYYQENKVPEKMELVLNKMFHDKPSDVHGYLVNYFGQFCKPATLNQLTAKPVLDSCGFWTIQTDVYCTVNNLKKYISSTTVSRANIKINSEDQEQTEKLITKSVKAGIILINSELSNKVDGLDPSAQEKIDTEIFVVKILLEEAKRREMRLVTRTRRSTKAPNVVLALMVDRPLETFPEGCEAAAAVSQAVCVCAATSKGIPVYQHIAHLAQQNESENDLRMPIPMVTILESGKSTSGKVICIKEFLLVPEINMPTDKSVEHIQHIFHYVSKQLVTKYGVLGRLVNETGALCPPLENVNQGLDLLLEAVKAVGLTIGEDMYLAINCAGSEFYDYEKGKYETLTGQFKSPDDMVDFWADILQKYPCIVGVIDPFRVEDIEQWMCLCEKVSSQVLVIGDTFFQRPGIINHLEFPVQTSGIVIRFERMNTVSDIISCANKYK
;
A
#
# COMPACT_ATOMS: atom_id res chain seq x y z
N MET A 1 8.04 -32.28 -64.17
CA MET A 1 7.50 -30.90 -64.09
C MET A 1 5.97 -30.82 -64.03
N LYS A 2 5.20 -31.42 -64.95
CA LYS A 2 3.71 -31.31 -64.98
C LYS A 2 2.96 -31.75 -63.70
N ARG A 3 3.39 -32.80 -63.00
CA ARG A 3 2.76 -33.25 -61.72
C ARG A 3 2.99 -32.29 -60.54
N ARG A 4 4.12 -31.59 -60.49
CA ARG A 4 4.40 -30.55 -59.47
C ARG A 4 3.52 -29.31 -59.68
N ASN A 5 3.28 -28.91 -60.93
CA ASN A 5 2.37 -27.80 -61.25
C ASN A 5 0.92 -28.09 -60.87
N ASN A 6 0.41 -29.30 -61.15
CA ASN A 6 -0.95 -29.68 -60.74
C ASN A 6 -1.14 -29.76 -59.21
N LEU A 7 -0.12 -30.20 -58.46
CA LEU A 7 -0.17 -30.19 -56.99
C LEU A 7 -0.17 -28.76 -56.42
N ASN A 8 0.63 -27.85 -56.99
CA ASN A 8 0.66 -26.45 -56.59
C ASN A 8 -0.67 -25.75 -56.91
N GLN A 9 -1.30 -26.08 -58.03
CA GLN A 9 -2.58 -25.50 -58.42
C GLN A 9 -3.72 -25.99 -57.52
N LYS A 10 -3.75 -27.28 -57.15
CA LYS A 10 -4.70 -27.81 -56.15
C LYS A 10 -4.51 -27.18 -54.77
N LYS A 11 -3.27 -27.02 -54.31
CA LYS A 11 -2.97 -26.32 -53.05
C LYS A 11 -3.41 -24.86 -53.07
N TYR A 12 -3.24 -24.17 -54.19
CA TYR A 12 -3.69 -22.79 -54.37
C TYR A 12 -5.22 -22.66 -54.29
N TYR A 13 -5.98 -23.54 -54.95
CA TYR A 13 -7.44 -23.54 -54.86
C TYR A 13 -7.94 -23.84 -53.45
N ALA A 14 -7.35 -24.82 -52.77
CA ALA A 14 -7.67 -25.12 -51.37
C ALA A 14 -7.39 -23.93 -50.44
N LEU A 15 -6.28 -23.22 -50.64
CA LEU A 15 -5.95 -22.02 -49.86
C LEU A 15 -6.96 -20.88 -50.10
N LYS A 16 -7.44 -20.72 -51.34
CA LYS A 16 -8.45 -19.72 -51.71
C LYS A 16 -9.79 -20.02 -51.04
N GLU A 17 -10.20 -21.29 -51.01
CA GLU A 17 -11.41 -21.74 -50.33
C GLU A 17 -11.31 -21.51 -48.81
N GLN A 18 -10.17 -21.85 -48.21
CA GLN A 18 -9.89 -21.57 -46.79
C GLN A 18 -9.95 -20.06 -46.49
N ALA A 19 -9.36 -19.22 -47.33
CA ALA A 19 -9.42 -17.77 -47.16
C ALA A 19 -10.85 -17.22 -47.28
N MET A 20 -11.63 -17.72 -48.25
CA MET A 20 -13.02 -17.33 -48.43
C MET A 20 -13.87 -17.67 -47.21
N ASN A 21 -13.75 -18.90 -46.69
CA ASN A 21 -14.43 -19.32 -45.47
C ASN A 21 -14.03 -18.46 -44.28
N TYR A 22 -12.73 -18.20 -44.09
CA TYR A 22 -12.23 -17.35 -43.01
C TYR A 22 -12.82 -15.93 -43.06
N TYR A 23 -12.85 -15.29 -44.24
CA TYR A 23 -13.40 -13.94 -44.38
C TYR A 23 -14.92 -13.89 -44.15
N GLN A 24 -15.64 -14.92 -44.61
CA GLN A 24 -17.09 -15.04 -44.38
C GLN A 24 -17.42 -15.27 -42.91
N GLU A 25 -16.72 -16.20 -42.24
CA GLU A 25 -16.88 -16.48 -40.81
C GLU A 25 -16.64 -15.23 -39.96
N ASN A 26 -15.67 -14.39 -40.33
CA ASN A 26 -15.34 -13.15 -39.63
C ASN A 26 -16.14 -11.92 -40.13
N LYS A 27 -17.08 -12.11 -41.08
CA LYS A 27 -17.91 -11.06 -41.68
C LYS A 27 -17.11 -9.88 -42.26
N VAL A 28 -15.93 -10.16 -42.80
CA VAL A 28 -15.03 -9.12 -43.33
C VAL A 28 -15.68 -8.36 -44.50
N PRO A 29 -16.25 -9.02 -45.54
CA PRO A 29 -16.83 -8.31 -46.68
C PRO A 29 -18.01 -7.43 -46.28
N GLU A 30 -18.92 -7.92 -45.43
CA GLU A 30 -20.09 -7.17 -44.95
C GLU A 30 -19.67 -5.90 -44.19
N LYS A 31 -18.69 -6.00 -43.28
CA LYS A 31 -18.20 -4.85 -42.52
C LYS A 31 -17.49 -3.82 -43.42
N MET A 32 -16.76 -4.28 -44.44
CA MET A 32 -16.12 -3.43 -45.43
C MET A 32 -17.16 -2.66 -46.26
N GLU A 33 -18.23 -3.32 -46.70
CA GLU A 33 -19.32 -2.67 -47.42
C GLU A 33 -20.01 -1.61 -46.57
N LEU A 34 -20.37 -1.95 -45.32
CA LEU A 34 -21.03 -1.04 -44.39
C LEU A 34 -20.19 0.21 -44.10
N VAL A 35 -18.89 0.07 -43.85
CA VAL A 35 -18.03 1.23 -43.56
C VAL A 35 -17.86 2.12 -44.80
N LEU A 36 -17.73 1.54 -46.00
CA LEU A 36 -17.60 2.31 -47.23
C LEU A 36 -18.87 3.12 -47.52
N ASN A 37 -20.04 2.49 -47.36
CA ASN A 37 -21.33 3.16 -47.52
C ASN A 37 -21.49 4.31 -46.51
N LYS A 38 -21.21 4.05 -45.23
CA LYS A 38 -21.33 5.08 -44.18
C LYS A 38 -20.35 6.24 -44.39
N MET A 39 -19.09 5.94 -44.70
CA MET A 39 -18.05 6.94 -44.92
C MET A 39 -18.32 7.83 -46.14
N PHE A 40 -18.94 7.29 -47.21
CA PHE A 40 -19.36 8.08 -48.37
C PHE A 40 -20.40 9.14 -48.01
N HIS A 41 -21.32 8.83 -47.09
CA HIS A 41 -22.31 9.77 -46.59
C HIS A 41 -21.72 10.77 -45.60
N ASP A 42 -20.93 10.30 -44.63
CA ASP A 42 -20.38 11.14 -43.55
C ASP A 42 -19.28 12.09 -44.03
N LYS A 43 -18.57 11.76 -45.13
CA LYS A 43 -17.47 12.55 -45.73
C LYS A 43 -16.48 13.12 -44.69
N PRO A 44 -15.87 12.28 -43.84
CA PRO A 44 -14.94 12.75 -42.82
C PRO A 44 -13.72 13.42 -43.44
N SER A 45 -13.18 14.44 -42.77
CA SER A 45 -11.94 15.11 -43.20
C SER A 45 -10.70 14.20 -43.09
N ASP A 46 -10.72 13.25 -42.15
CA ASP A 46 -9.71 12.18 -42.01
C ASP A 46 -10.36 10.81 -42.25
N VAL A 47 -10.20 10.33 -43.48
CA VAL A 47 -10.70 9.03 -43.95
C VAL A 47 -10.07 7.87 -43.18
N HIS A 48 -8.77 7.94 -42.89
CA HIS A 48 -8.07 6.83 -42.26
C HIS A 48 -8.36 6.74 -40.77
N GLY A 49 -8.40 7.88 -40.07
CA GLY A 49 -8.86 7.94 -38.68
C GLY A 49 -10.29 7.44 -38.52
N TYR A 50 -11.18 7.77 -39.46
CA TYR A 50 -12.55 7.26 -39.46
C TYR A 50 -12.60 5.73 -39.56
N LEU A 51 -11.83 5.14 -40.49
CA LEU A 51 -11.75 3.68 -40.64
C LEU A 51 -11.18 3.01 -39.38
N VAL A 52 -10.14 3.59 -38.77
CA VAL A 52 -9.55 3.07 -37.52
C VAL A 52 -10.58 3.08 -36.40
N ASN A 53 -11.33 4.17 -36.22
CA ASN A 53 -12.36 4.28 -35.20
C ASN A 53 -13.52 3.30 -35.44
N TYR A 54 -13.95 3.13 -36.69
CA TYR A 54 -15.00 2.18 -37.05
C TYR A 54 -14.58 0.74 -36.75
N PHE A 55 -13.40 0.33 -37.24
CA PHE A 55 -12.93 -1.04 -37.03
C PHE A 55 -12.51 -1.31 -35.58
N GLY A 56 -12.06 -0.28 -34.86
CA GLY A 56 -11.71 -0.35 -33.44
C GLY A 56 -12.85 -0.87 -32.57
N GLN A 57 -14.10 -0.60 -32.91
CA GLN A 57 -15.29 -1.09 -32.19
C GLN A 57 -15.47 -2.61 -32.28
N PHE A 58 -14.86 -3.25 -33.28
CA PHE A 58 -14.92 -4.70 -33.47
C PHE A 58 -13.64 -5.41 -33.04
N CYS A 59 -12.62 -4.67 -32.60
CA CYS A 59 -11.38 -5.24 -32.10
C CYS A 59 -11.63 -6.01 -30.80
N LYS A 60 -10.85 -7.07 -30.58
CA LYS A 60 -10.84 -7.75 -29.28
C LYS A 60 -10.36 -6.79 -28.19
N PRO A 61 -10.86 -6.92 -26.95
CA PRO A 61 -10.37 -6.13 -25.83
C PRO A 61 -8.87 -6.37 -25.62
N ALA A 62 -8.22 -5.40 -25.00
CA ALA A 62 -6.82 -5.54 -24.61
C ALA A 62 -6.67 -6.75 -23.67
N THR A 63 -5.61 -7.53 -23.86
CA THR A 63 -5.24 -8.59 -22.93
C THR A 63 -3.84 -8.35 -22.43
N LEU A 64 -3.54 -8.76 -21.20
CA LEU A 64 -2.17 -8.82 -20.70
C LEU A 64 -1.32 -9.71 -21.61
N ASN A 65 -0.06 -9.31 -21.81
CA ASN A 65 0.89 -10.04 -22.65
C ASN A 65 2.18 -10.36 -21.90
N GLN A 66 2.74 -9.38 -21.20
CA GLN A 66 3.97 -9.58 -20.44
C GLN A 66 4.02 -8.61 -19.27
N LEU A 67 4.55 -9.08 -18.14
CA LEU A 67 5.00 -8.26 -17.03
C LEU A 67 6.52 -8.24 -17.02
N THR A 68 7.12 -7.07 -16.77
CA THR A 68 8.55 -6.99 -16.48
C THR A 68 8.81 -6.17 -15.22
N ALA A 69 9.69 -6.64 -14.36
CA ALA A 69 10.10 -5.97 -13.14
C ALA A 69 11.59 -5.64 -13.14
N LYS A 70 11.92 -4.49 -12.54
CA LYS A 70 13.30 -4.02 -12.33
C LYS A 70 13.47 -3.43 -10.93
N PRO A 71 14.70 -3.47 -10.38
CA PRO A 71 14.97 -2.87 -9.10
C PRO A 71 15.10 -1.34 -9.24
N VAL A 72 14.51 -0.60 -8.30
CA VAL A 72 14.65 0.86 -8.17
C VAL A 72 14.87 1.23 -6.71
N LEU A 73 15.27 2.46 -6.42
CA LEU A 73 15.45 2.94 -5.05
C LEU A 73 14.20 3.68 -4.56
N ASP A 74 13.83 3.46 -3.31
CA ASP A 74 12.80 4.23 -2.60
C ASP A 74 13.35 5.56 -2.05
N SER A 75 12.50 6.32 -1.36
CA SER A 75 12.87 7.62 -0.77
C SER A 75 13.97 7.53 0.29
N CYS A 76 14.19 6.35 0.86
CA CYS A 76 15.19 6.09 1.88
C CYS A 76 16.47 5.46 1.29
N GLY A 77 16.53 5.28 -0.03
CA GLY A 77 17.67 4.67 -0.72
C GLY A 77 17.71 3.15 -0.63
N PHE A 78 16.64 2.47 -0.23
CA PHE A 78 16.55 1.01 -0.26
C PHE A 78 15.98 0.50 -1.58
N TRP A 79 16.35 -0.72 -1.95
CA TRP A 79 15.79 -1.37 -3.14
C TRP A 79 14.29 -1.65 -2.97
N THR A 80 13.52 -1.36 -4.02
CA THR A 80 12.12 -1.75 -4.22
C THR A 80 11.89 -2.17 -5.67
N ILE A 81 10.66 -2.56 -6.01
CA ILE A 81 10.28 -3.12 -7.31
C ILE A 81 9.48 -2.10 -8.11
N GLN A 82 9.93 -1.83 -9.35
CA GLN A 82 9.11 -1.20 -10.39
C GLN A 82 8.63 -2.27 -11.36
N THR A 83 7.32 -2.31 -11.64
CA THR A 83 6.68 -3.27 -12.53
C THR A 83 6.09 -2.56 -13.74
N ASP A 84 6.47 -3.01 -14.93
CA ASP A 84 6.00 -2.56 -16.23
C ASP A 84 5.01 -3.58 -16.82
N VAL A 85 3.93 -3.09 -17.42
CA VAL A 85 2.86 -3.92 -18.00
C VAL A 85 2.77 -3.71 -19.50
N TYR A 86 2.79 -4.82 -20.24
CA TYR A 86 2.56 -4.87 -21.67
C TYR A 86 1.27 -5.60 -21.97
N CYS A 87 0.45 -5.03 -22.86
CA CYS A 87 -0.78 -5.63 -23.35
C CYS A 87 -0.72 -5.89 -24.85
N THR A 88 -1.46 -6.89 -25.29
CA THR A 88 -1.81 -7.07 -26.70
C THR A 88 -3.03 -6.19 -27.00
N VAL A 89 -2.83 -5.10 -27.75
CA VAL A 89 -3.86 -4.16 -28.18
C VAL A 89 -3.87 -4.11 -29.70
N ASN A 90 -5.01 -4.39 -30.32
CA ASN A 90 -5.14 -4.48 -31.78
C ASN A 90 -4.11 -5.44 -32.41
N ASN A 91 -3.92 -6.60 -31.77
CA ASN A 91 -2.96 -7.64 -32.18
C ASN A 91 -1.47 -7.19 -32.17
N LEU A 92 -1.17 -6.09 -31.49
CA LEU A 92 0.20 -5.59 -31.29
C LEU A 92 0.50 -5.54 -29.80
N LYS A 93 1.72 -5.97 -29.45
CA LYS A 93 2.24 -5.76 -28.12
C LYS A 93 2.52 -4.27 -27.91
N LYS A 94 1.94 -3.69 -26.86
CA LYS A 94 2.13 -2.29 -26.47
C LYS A 94 2.49 -2.21 -25.00
N TYR A 95 3.41 -1.31 -24.69
CA TYR A 95 3.66 -0.86 -23.32
C TYR A 95 2.49 0.02 -22.87
N ILE A 96 1.96 -0.21 -21.68
CA ILE A 96 0.78 0.51 -21.18
C ILE A 96 1.10 1.32 -19.93
N SER A 97 1.68 0.70 -18.90
CA SER A 97 1.88 1.35 -17.60
C SER A 97 3.14 0.86 -16.90
N SER A 98 3.54 1.63 -15.89
CA SER A 98 4.57 1.26 -14.93
C SER A 98 4.23 1.79 -13.55
N THR A 99 4.48 0.98 -12.52
CA THR A 99 4.22 1.35 -11.12
C THR A 99 5.34 0.87 -10.22
N THR A 100 5.67 1.68 -9.21
CA THR A 100 6.60 1.31 -8.14
C THR A 100 5.80 1.05 -6.87
N VAL A 101 6.07 -0.07 -6.21
CA VAL A 101 5.42 -0.39 -4.94
C VAL A 101 6.16 0.28 -3.78
N SER A 102 5.41 0.80 -2.81
CA SER A 102 6.01 1.25 -1.55
C SER A 102 6.63 0.05 -0.84
N ARG A 103 7.80 0.25 -0.26
CA ARG A 103 8.45 -0.78 0.55
C ARG A 103 7.56 -1.13 1.74
N ALA A 104 7.56 -2.40 2.10
CA ALA A 104 7.04 -2.84 3.38
C ALA A 104 7.81 -2.15 4.53
N ASN A 105 7.14 -1.65 5.55
CA ASN A 105 7.80 -1.21 6.78
C ASN A 105 8.43 -2.43 7.49
N ILE A 106 9.63 -2.83 7.05
CA ILE A 106 10.51 -3.75 7.74
C ILE A 106 11.24 -2.90 8.76
N LYS A 107 11.01 -3.17 10.06
CA LYS A 107 11.70 -2.45 11.14
C LYS A 107 13.20 -2.63 10.96
N ILE A 108 13.91 -1.52 10.74
CA ILE A 108 15.36 -1.48 10.68
C ILE A 108 15.82 -1.26 12.12
N ASN A 109 16.39 -2.29 12.75
CA ASN A 109 17.16 -2.07 13.97
C ASN A 109 18.50 -1.45 13.56
N SER A 110 18.87 -0.32 14.16
CA SER A 110 20.09 0.42 13.85
C SER A 110 21.37 -0.40 14.05
N GLU A 111 21.32 -1.45 14.89
CA GLU A 111 22.45 -2.36 15.13
C GLU A 111 22.69 -3.36 13.99
N ASP A 112 21.72 -3.56 13.08
CA ASP A 112 21.75 -4.57 12.01
C ASP A 112 21.33 -4.01 10.64
N GLN A 113 21.66 -2.74 10.35
CA GLN A 113 21.29 -2.09 9.09
C GLN A 113 21.81 -2.85 7.85
N GLU A 114 23.06 -3.34 7.88
CA GLU A 114 23.64 -4.12 6.78
C GLU A 114 22.92 -5.46 6.56
N GLN A 115 22.54 -6.14 7.66
CA GLN A 115 21.78 -7.38 7.56
C GLN A 115 20.39 -7.13 6.99
N THR A 116 19.75 -6.05 7.44
CA THR A 116 18.43 -5.64 6.97
C THR A 116 18.44 -5.29 5.48
N GLU A 117 19.44 -4.54 5.03
CA GLU A 117 19.63 -4.20 3.61
C GLU A 117 19.85 -5.46 2.74
N LYS A 118 20.64 -6.42 3.24
CA LYS A 118 20.83 -7.72 2.57
C LYS A 118 19.52 -8.50 2.45
N LEU A 119 18.69 -8.52 3.51
CA LEU A 119 17.39 -9.19 3.51
C LEU A 119 16.42 -8.53 2.53
N ILE A 120 16.34 -7.19 2.53
CA ILE A 120 15.52 -6.42 1.59
C ILE A 120 15.95 -6.73 0.15
N THR A 121 17.26 -6.62 -0.12
CA THR A 121 17.82 -6.88 -1.45
C THR A 121 17.51 -8.30 -1.92
N LYS A 122 17.58 -9.29 -1.03
CA LYS A 122 17.25 -10.68 -1.33
C LYS A 122 15.76 -10.82 -1.67
N SER A 123 14.87 -10.23 -0.87
CA SER A 123 13.42 -10.25 -1.12
C SER A 123 13.06 -9.61 -2.45
N VAL A 124 13.59 -8.41 -2.73
CA VAL A 124 13.34 -7.68 -3.99
C VAL A 124 13.81 -8.47 -5.20
N LYS A 125 15.00 -9.08 -5.13
CA LYS A 125 15.50 -9.95 -6.22
C LYS A 125 14.59 -11.16 -6.45
N ALA A 126 14.14 -11.81 -5.38
CA ALA A 126 13.19 -12.91 -5.49
C ALA A 126 11.87 -12.45 -6.14
N GLY A 127 11.34 -11.30 -5.70
CA GLY A 127 10.14 -10.70 -6.27
C GLY A 127 10.26 -10.39 -7.75
N ILE A 128 11.38 -9.81 -8.18
CA ILE A 128 11.65 -9.52 -9.61
C ILE A 128 11.67 -10.81 -10.45
N ILE A 129 12.32 -11.86 -9.95
CA ILE A 129 12.37 -13.15 -10.65
C ILE A 129 10.95 -13.71 -10.79
N LEU A 130 10.15 -13.69 -9.72
CA LEU A 130 8.77 -14.18 -9.73
C LEU A 130 7.89 -13.42 -10.73
N ILE A 131 8.02 -12.09 -10.78
CA ILE A 131 7.26 -11.24 -11.71
C ILE A 131 7.64 -11.56 -13.17
N ASN A 132 8.94 -11.59 -13.45
CA ASN A 132 9.47 -11.81 -14.80
C ASN A 132 9.25 -13.23 -15.34
N SER A 133 8.86 -14.18 -14.49
CA SER A 133 8.67 -15.59 -14.87
C SER A 133 7.25 -16.08 -14.58
N GLU A 134 7.01 -16.65 -13.41
CA GLU A 134 5.77 -17.33 -13.05
C GLU A 134 4.54 -16.42 -13.16
N LEU A 135 4.60 -15.21 -12.58
CA LEU A 135 3.45 -14.31 -12.57
C LEU A 135 3.15 -13.77 -13.98
N SER A 136 4.15 -13.40 -14.77
CA SER A 136 3.95 -12.98 -16.15
C SER A 136 3.27 -14.06 -16.99
N ASN A 137 3.67 -15.33 -16.82
CA ASN A 137 3.07 -16.45 -17.55
C ASN A 137 1.63 -16.72 -17.11
N LYS A 138 1.34 -16.54 -15.81
CA LYS A 138 0.02 -16.79 -15.23
C LYS A 138 -1.04 -15.78 -15.67
N VAL A 139 -0.64 -14.52 -15.86
CA VAL A 139 -1.57 -13.46 -16.24
C VAL A 139 -1.67 -13.24 -17.75
N ASP A 140 -0.81 -13.88 -18.56
CA ASP A 140 -0.83 -13.74 -20.02
C ASP A 140 -2.20 -14.13 -20.59
N GLY A 141 -2.73 -13.29 -21.48
CA GLY A 141 -4.04 -13.44 -22.10
C GLY A 141 -5.23 -13.04 -21.23
N LEU A 142 -5.04 -12.68 -19.95
CA LEU A 142 -6.15 -12.19 -19.11
C LEU A 142 -6.55 -10.76 -19.47
N ASP A 143 -7.84 -10.43 -19.27
CA ASP A 143 -8.34 -9.07 -19.38
C ASP A 143 -7.80 -8.24 -18.19
N PRO A 144 -7.02 -7.17 -18.42
CA PRO A 144 -6.49 -6.33 -17.33
C PRO A 144 -7.60 -5.75 -16.44
N SER A 145 -8.83 -5.60 -16.94
CA SER A 145 -9.97 -5.10 -16.16
C SER A 145 -10.51 -6.10 -15.14
N ALA A 146 -10.14 -7.38 -15.24
CA ALA A 146 -10.60 -8.45 -14.37
C ALA A 146 -9.73 -8.56 -13.10
N GLN A 147 -9.66 -7.47 -12.33
CA GLN A 147 -8.75 -7.33 -11.18
C GLN A 147 -8.83 -8.49 -10.18
N GLU A 148 -10.04 -8.89 -9.76
CA GLU A 148 -10.25 -9.97 -8.79
C GLU A 148 -9.73 -11.33 -9.30
N LYS A 149 -9.94 -11.62 -10.59
CA LYS A 149 -9.44 -12.84 -11.23
C LYS A 149 -7.91 -12.87 -11.27
N ILE A 150 -7.30 -11.73 -11.59
CA ILE A 150 -5.85 -11.60 -11.64
C ILE A 150 -5.25 -11.72 -10.23
N ASP A 151 -5.83 -11.03 -9.25
CA ASP A 151 -5.41 -11.09 -7.86
C ASP A 151 -5.53 -12.51 -7.29
N THR A 152 -6.53 -13.28 -7.72
CA THR A 152 -6.68 -14.70 -7.37
C THR A 152 -5.54 -15.58 -7.93
N GLU A 153 -5.15 -15.39 -9.20
CA GLU A 153 -4.02 -16.13 -9.79
C GLU A 153 -2.69 -15.77 -9.11
N ILE A 154 -2.49 -14.50 -8.74
CA ILE A 154 -1.33 -14.04 -7.96
C ILE A 154 -1.34 -14.70 -6.56
N PHE A 155 -2.52 -14.81 -5.93
CA PHE A 155 -2.66 -15.40 -4.62
C PHE A 155 -2.29 -16.89 -4.57
N VAL A 156 -2.58 -17.67 -5.62
CA VAL A 156 -2.16 -19.08 -5.70
C VAL A 156 -0.63 -19.22 -5.66
N VAL A 157 0.10 -18.32 -6.32
CA VAL A 157 1.58 -18.31 -6.28
C VAL A 157 2.10 -17.94 -4.89
N LYS A 158 1.41 -17.02 -4.19
CA LYS A 158 1.72 -16.64 -2.80
C LYS A 158 1.63 -17.83 -1.84
N ILE A 159 0.60 -18.67 -1.95
CA ILE A 159 0.48 -19.89 -1.11
C ILE A 159 1.68 -20.82 -1.29
N LEU A 160 2.11 -21.03 -2.54
CA LEU A 160 3.24 -21.91 -2.85
C LEU A 160 4.56 -21.39 -2.24
N LEU A 161 4.77 -20.07 -2.24
CA LEU A 161 5.92 -19.43 -1.60
C LEU A 161 5.88 -19.56 -0.07
N GLU A 162 4.71 -19.36 0.54
CA GLU A 162 4.55 -19.56 1.99
C GLU A 162 4.76 -21.02 2.40
N GLU A 163 4.27 -21.98 1.61
CA GLU A 163 4.52 -23.40 1.84
C GLU A 163 5.99 -23.76 1.74
N ALA A 164 6.69 -23.25 0.72
CA ALA A 164 8.13 -23.46 0.54
C ALA A 164 8.91 -22.95 1.77
N LYS A 165 8.57 -21.75 2.25
CA LYS A 165 9.16 -21.19 3.48
C LYS A 165 8.87 -22.03 4.71
N ARG A 166 7.64 -22.52 4.88
CA ARG A 166 7.29 -23.43 5.98
C ARG A 166 8.11 -24.71 5.94
N ARG A 167 8.39 -25.25 4.73
CA ARG A 167 9.27 -26.42 4.55
C ARG A 167 10.71 -26.12 4.94
N GLU A 168 11.25 -24.97 4.55
CA GLU A 168 12.61 -24.55 4.95
C GLU A 168 12.74 -24.35 6.47
N MET A 169 11.78 -23.67 7.11
CA MET A 169 11.77 -23.50 8.56
C MET A 169 11.72 -24.85 9.30
N ARG A 170 10.93 -25.80 8.80
CA ARG A 170 10.88 -27.19 9.32
C ARG A 170 12.21 -27.92 9.15
N LEU A 171 12.93 -27.69 8.05
CA LEU A 171 14.25 -28.28 7.81
C LEU A 171 15.29 -27.72 8.79
N VAL A 172 15.33 -26.39 9.00
CA VAL A 172 16.24 -25.72 9.94
C VAL A 172 15.99 -26.15 11.40
N THR A 173 14.73 -26.30 11.81
CA THR A 173 14.40 -26.84 13.14
C THR A 173 14.82 -28.30 13.30
N ARG A 174 14.81 -29.09 12.22
CA ARG A 174 15.27 -30.49 12.24
C ARG A 174 16.79 -30.60 12.35
N THR A 175 17.55 -29.72 11.69
CA THR A 175 19.03 -29.67 11.79
C THR A 175 19.49 -29.20 13.17
N ARG A 176 18.81 -28.20 13.77
CA ARG A 176 19.11 -27.75 15.14
C ARG A 176 18.87 -28.81 16.22
N ARG A 177 17.98 -29.78 15.98
CA ARG A 177 17.73 -30.90 16.90
C ARG A 177 18.80 -31.99 16.84
N SER A 178 19.62 -32.08 15.79
CA SER A 178 20.67 -33.11 15.70
C SER A 178 22.01 -32.69 16.32
N THR A 179 22.14 -31.47 16.86
CA THR A 179 23.40 -30.93 17.37
C THR A 179 23.33 -30.36 18.79
N LYS A 180 22.61 -30.98 19.74
CA LYS A 180 22.72 -30.62 21.17
C LYS A 180 22.80 -31.83 22.11
N ALA A 181 23.91 -31.89 22.86
CA ALA A 181 24.07 -32.61 24.11
C ALA A 181 23.29 -31.90 25.26
N PRO A 182 23.01 -32.55 26.41
CA PRO A 182 21.96 -32.09 27.32
C PRO A 182 22.43 -31.09 28.40
N ASN A 183 21.45 -30.32 28.87
CA ASN A 183 21.36 -29.50 30.10
C ASN A 183 22.07 -28.13 30.16
N VAL A 184 21.29 -27.05 29.94
CA VAL A 184 20.96 -26.00 30.93
C VAL A 184 19.61 -25.41 30.50
N VAL A 185 18.64 -25.34 31.43
CA VAL A 185 17.36 -24.63 31.24
C VAL A 185 17.64 -23.14 31.35
N LEU A 186 18.02 -22.51 30.23
CA LEU A 186 17.97 -21.07 30.08
C LEU A 186 16.64 -20.74 29.42
N ALA A 187 15.74 -20.10 30.18
CA ALA A 187 14.54 -19.49 29.62
C ALA A 187 14.98 -18.54 28.51
N LEU A 188 14.79 -18.95 27.26
CA LEU A 188 15.10 -18.14 26.10
C LEU A 188 14.13 -16.97 26.09
N MET A 189 14.70 -15.81 26.42
CA MET A 189 14.13 -14.48 26.31
C MET A 189 13.45 -14.32 24.95
N VAL A 190 12.18 -13.92 24.96
CA VAL A 190 11.44 -13.56 23.75
C VAL A 190 11.54 -12.05 23.61
N ASP A 191 12.66 -11.59 23.03
CA ASP A 191 12.54 -10.45 22.12
C ASP A 191 11.49 -10.83 21.09
N ARG A 192 10.53 -9.94 20.78
CA ARG A 192 9.53 -10.21 19.75
C ARG A 192 10.29 -10.73 18.51
N PRO A 193 10.05 -11.97 18.04
CA PRO A 193 10.82 -12.52 16.94
C PRO A 193 10.65 -11.58 15.74
N LEU A 194 11.76 -11.13 15.15
CA LEU A 194 11.76 -10.31 13.93
C LEU A 194 10.76 -10.96 12.96
N GLU A 195 9.70 -10.25 12.61
CA GLU A 195 8.69 -10.78 11.69
C GLU A 195 9.37 -11.07 10.35
N THR A 196 9.63 -12.34 10.08
CA THR A 196 10.24 -12.74 8.81
C THR A 196 9.13 -12.85 7.77
N PHE A 197 9.18 -12.02 6.74
CA PHE A 197 8.30 -12.16 5.58
C PHE A 197 8.84 -13.20 4.59
N PRO A 198 8.00 -13.82 3.75
CA PRO A 198 8.48 -14.62 2.64
C PRO A 198 9.31 -13.76 1.68
N GLU A 199 10.36 -14.35 1.11
CA GLU A 199 11.15 -13.67 0.08
C GLU A 199 10.26 -13.41 -1.15
N GLY A 200 10.27 -12.19 -1.67
CA GLY A 200 9.46 -11.77 -2.81
C GLY A 200 8.00 -11.44 -2.48
N CYS A 201 7.69 -11.24 -1.19
CA CYS A 201 6.33 -10.92 -0.75
C CYS A 201 5.73 -9.66 -1.40
N GLU A 202 6.59 -8.72 -1.82
CA GLU A 202 6.23 -7.46 -2.46
C GLU A 202 5.74 -7.65 -3.90
N ALA A 203 6.03 -8.81 -4.52
CA ALA A 203 5.66 -9.06 -5.91
C ALA A 203 4.15 -9.02 -6.15
N ALA A 204 3.36 -9.52 -5.18
CA ALA A 204 1.91 -9.55 -5.31
C ALA A 204 1.31 -8.13 -5.35
N ALA A 205 1.71 -7.26 -4.41
CA ALA A 205 1.29 -5.87 -4.41
C ALA A 205 1.76 -5.14 -5.67
N ALA A 206 3.02 -5.34 -6.07
CA ALA A 206 3.60 -4.69 -7.25
C ALA A 206 2.82 -5.04 -8.54
N VAL A 207 2.49 -6.30 -8.76
CA VAL A 207 1.73 -6.74 -9.95
C VAL A 207 0.27 -6.27 -9.88
N SER A 208 -0.37 -6.45 -8.73
CA SER A 208 -1.78 -6.07 -8.53
C SER A 208 -2.00 -4.58 -8.81
N GLN A 209 -1.11 -3.72 -8.30
CA GLN A 209 -1.13 -2.28 -8.56
C GLN A 209 -0.86 -1.96 -10.03
N ALA A 210 0.15 -2.59 -10.64
CA ALA A 210 0.53 -2.34 -12.02
C ALA A 210 -0.62 -2.67 -13.00
N VAL A 211 -1.32 -3.79 -12.74
CA VAL A 211 -2.50 -4.22 -13.50
C VAL A 211 -3.66 -3.26 -13.32
N CYS A 212 -3.95 -2.80 -12.10
CA CYS A 212 -5.00 -1.81 -11.85
C CYS A 212 -4.74 -0.50 -12.65
N VAL A 213 -3.51 0.00 -12.62
CA VAL A 213 -3.12 1.18 -13.43
C VAL A 213 -3.19 0.88 -14.92
N CYS A 214 -2.80 -0.32 -15.36
CA CYS A 214 -2.89 -0.76 -16.75
C CYS A 214 -4.34 -0.76 -17.26
N ALA A 215 -5.27 -1.26 -16.44
CA ALA A 215 -6.69 -1.33 -16.76
C ALA A 215 -7.32 0.07 -16.88
N ALA A 216 -7.02 0.96 -15.92
CA ALA A 216 -7.45 2.36 -15.98
C ALA A 216 -6.92 3.07 -17.25
N THR A 217 -5.63 2.88 -17.54
CA THR A 217 -4.97 3.47 -18.72
C THR A 217 -5.57 2.93 -20.01
N SER A 218 -5.85 1.63 -20.08
CA SER A 218 -6.46 0.99 -21.26
C SER A 218 -7.89 1.47 -21.52
N LYS A 219 -8.61 1.87 -20.46
CA LYS A 219 -9.96 2.47 -20.53
C LYS A 219 -9.93 3.98 -20.77
N GLY A 220 -8.77 4.63 -20.67
CA GLY A 220 -8.65 6.08 -20.79
C GLY A 220 -9.28 6.85 -19.63
N ILE A 221 -9.38 6.24 -18.44
CA ILE A 221 -9.93 6.87 -17.23
C ILE A 221 -8.84 7.03 -16.15
N PRO A 222 -8.96 8.03 -15.25
CA PRO A 222 -8.12 8.12 -14.07
C PRO A 222 -8.19 6.87 -13.17
N VAL A 223 -7.08 6.54 -12.51
CA VAL A 223 -6.96 5.35 -11.66
C VAL A 223 -7.98 5.35 -10.52
N TYR A 224 -8.24 6.50 -9.88
CA TYR A 224 -9.22 6.60 -8.80
C TYR A 224 -10.65 6.24 -9.27
N GLN A 225 -11.03 6.63 -10.49
CA GLN A 225 -12.32 6.25 -11.07
C GLN A 225 -12.36 4.75 -11.34
N HIS A 226 -11.26 4.16 -11.83
CA HIS A 226 -11.20 2.71 -12.03
C HIS A 226 -11.37 1.94 -10.72
N ILE A 227 -10.71 2.38 -9.64
CA ILE A 227 -10.85 1.79 -8.30
C ILE A 227 -12.29 1.91 -7.79
N ALA A 228 -12.95 3.05 -7.99
CA ALA A 228 -14.36 3.24 -7.62
C ALA A 228 -15.28 2.23 -8.33
N HIS A 229 -15.08 2.02 -9.64
CA HIS A 229 -15.81 0.99 -10.40
C HIS A 229 -15.55 -0.43 -9.87
N LEU A 230 -14.31 -0.76 -9.51
CA LEU A 230 -13.95 -2.07 -8.93
C LEU A 230 -14.60 -2.28 -7.56
N ALA A 231 -14.70 -1.22 -6.75
CA ALA A 231 -15.35 -1.26 -5.44
C ALA A 231 -16.89 -1.38 -5.52
N GLN A 232 -17.46 -1.55 -6.72
CA GLN A 232 -18.89 -1.64 -7.00
C GLN A 232 -19.68 -0.49 -6.39
N GLN A 233 -19.03 0.67 -6.25
CA GLN A 233 -19.74 1.90 -5.97
C GLN A 233 -20.47 2.25 -7.26
N ASN A 234 -21.75 1.87 -7.36
CA ASN A 234 -22.70 2.38 -8.37
C ASN A 234 -23.04 3.85 -8.05
N GLU A 235 -22.03 4.60 -7.67
CA GLU A 235 -22.15 5.96 -7.22
C GLU A 235 -21.80 6.86 -8.39
N SER A 236 -22.55 7.95 -8.51
CA SER A 236 -22.29 8.95 -9.55
C SER A 236 -20.89 9.55 -9.31
N GLU A 237 -20.26 10.14 -10.34
CA GLU A 237 -18.98 10.86 -10.14
C GLU A 237 -19.05 11.92 -9.01
N ASN A 238 -20.27 12.34 -8.61
CA ASN A 238 -20.54 13.29 -7.55
C ASN A 238 -20.41 12.76 -6.12
N ASP A 239 -20.25 11.44 -5.90
CA ASP A 239 -20.19 10.85 -4.55
C ASP A 239 -18.75 10.60 -4.06
N LEU A 240 -17.76 10.77 -4.96
CA LEU A 240 -16.35 10.67 -4.60
C LEU A 240 -15.94 11.81 -3.66
N ARG A 241 -15.23 11.48 -2.59
CA ARG A 241 -14.76 12.44 -1.59
C ARG A 241 -13.24 12.48 -1.55
N MET A 242 -12.71 13.67 -1.32
CA MET A 242 -11.29 13.83 -0.99
C MET A 242 -11.03 13.38 0.45
N PRO A 243 -9.93 12.66 0.73
CA PRO A 243 -9.57 12.32 2.09
C PRO A 243 -9.10 13.55 2.87
N ILE A 244 -9.34 13.55 4.18
CA ILE A 244 -8.75 14.52 5.11
C ILE A 244 -7.28 14.14 5.31
N PRO A 245 -6.31 15.02 5.00
CA PRO A 245 -4.91 14.70 5.21
C PRO A 245 -4.57 14.67 6.70
N MET A 246 -3.97 13.58 7.16
CA MET A 246 -3.39 13.47 8.50
C MET A 246 -1.86 13.46 8.34
N VAL A 247 -1.19 14.53 8.76
CA VAL A 247 0.23 14.77 8.42
C VAL A 247 1.09 14.84 9.67
N THR A 248 2.09 13.96 9.76
CA THR A 248 3.12 14.01 10.82
C THR A 248 3.97 15.27 10.69
N ILE A 249 4.01 16.08 11.76
CA ILE A 249 4.83 17.30 11.83
C ILE A 249 6.05 17.09 12.71
N LEU A 250 5.84 16.42 13.85
CA LEU A 250 6.91 16.09 14.79
C LEU A 250 7.00 14.58 14.94
N GLU A 251 8.22 14.07 15.06
CA GLU A 251 8.49 12.70 15.48
C GLU A 251 9.31 12.69 16.78
N SER A 252 8.93 11.81 17.71
CA SER A 252 9.72 11.42 18.87
C SER A 252 9.75 9.89 19.00
N GLY A 253 10.03 9.34 20.19
CA GLY A 253 10.24 7.91 20.37
C GLY A 253 11.72 7.55 20.47
N LYS A 254 12.00 6.24 20.55
CA LYS A 254 13.35 5.70 20.78
C LYS A 254 14.37 6.04 19.68
N SER A 255 13.91 6.35 18.48
CA SER A 255 14.75 6.75 17.34
C SER A 255 15.24 8.20 17.43
N THR A 256 14.73 8.99 18.38
CA THR A 256 15.05 10.41 18.53
C THR A 256 15.92 10.70 19.74
N SER A 257 16.59 11.86 19.76
CA SER A 257 17.47 12.26 20.86
C SER A 257 16.75 12.86 22.07
N GLY A 258 15.41 12.96 22.01
CA GLY A 258 14.58 13.46 23.10
C GLY A 258 14.31 12.42 24.20
N LYS A 259 13.63 12.85 25.26
CA LYS A 259 13.18 11.98 26.36
C LYS A 259 11.80 11.38 26.15
N VAL A 260 10.99 11.92 25.22
CA VAL A 260 9.64 11.42 24.93
C VAL A 260 9.72 10.12 24.15
N ILE A 261 9.20 9.04 24.75
CA ILE A 261 9.21 7.69 24.17
C ILE A 261 7.81 7.22 23.76
N CYS A 262 6.76 7.60 24.50
CA CYS A 262 5.39 7.10 24.29
C CYS A 262 4.63 7.64 23.07
N ILE A 263 5.10 8.73 22.45
CA ILE A 263 4.50 9.25 21.21
C ILE A 263 5.56 9.18 20.12
N LYS A 264 5.26 8.45 19.06
CA LYS A 264 6.11 8.39 17.88
C LYS A 264 5.82 9.59 17.00
N GLU A 265 4.57 9.79 16.57
CA GLU A 265 4.21 10.85 15.63
C GLU A 265 3.20 11.82 16.24
N PHE A 266 3.41 13.12 16.02
CA PHE A 266 2.42 14.16 16.29
C PHE A 266 1.91 14.69 14.96
N LEU A 267 0.62 14.51 14.71
CA LEU A 267 -0.02 14.75 13.42
C LEU A 267 -0.99 15.92 13.49
N LEU A 268 -1.06 16.69 12.40
CA LEU A 268 -2.12 17.67 12.16
C LEU A 268 -3.23 17.05 11.33
N VAL A 269 -4.46 17.41 11.70
CA VAL A 269 -5.69 17.00 11.00
C VAL A 269 -6.54 18.25 10.76
N PRO A 270 -6.75 18.69 9.52
CA PRO A 270 -7.62 19.82 9.23
C PRO A 270 -9.09 19.47 9.46
N GLU A 271 -9.92 20.50 9.59
CA GLU A 271 -11.38 20.35 9.68
C GLU A 271 -11.97 19.62 8.47
N ILE A 272 -13.01 18.82 8.70
CA ILE A 272 -13.58 17.86 7.73
C ILE A 272 -14.07 18.49 6.43
N ASN A 273 -14.52 19.74 6.46
CA ASN A 273 -15.03 20.46 5.30
C ASN A 273 -13.97 21.36 4.64
N MET A 274 -12.74 21.37 5.16
CA MET A 274 -11.65 22.16 4.58
C MET A 274 -11.21 21.54 3.24
N PRO A 275 -11.20 22.32 2.13
CA PRO A 275 -10.66 21.86 0.85
C PRO A 275 -9.22 21.34 0.99
N THR A 276 -8.88 20.25 0.30
CA THR A 276 -7.58 19.57 0.45
C THR A 276 -6.39 20.46 0.09
N ASP A 277 -6.54 21.32 -0.92
CA ASP A 277 -5.52 22.30 -1.31
C ASP A 277 -5.22 23.30 -0.18
N LYS A 278 -6.26 23.88 0.42
CA LYS A 278 -6.13 24.77 1.59
C LYS A 278 -5.58 24.05 2.82
N SER A 279 -6.04 22.82 3.05
CA SER A 279 -5.55 21.95 4.11
C SER A 279 -4.02 21.78 4.02
N VAL A 280 -3.52 21.45 2.83
CA VAL A 280 -2.09 21.28 2.58
C VAL A 280 -1.33 22.59 2.73
N GLU A 281 -1.86 23.71 2.23
CA GLU A 281 -1.25 25.04 2.38
C GLU A 281 -1.09 25.42 3.87
N HIS A 282 -2.14 25.27 4.67
CA HIS A 282 -2.09 25.57 6.09
C HIS A 282 -1.10 24.68 6.85
N ILE A 283 -1.09 23.37 6.56
CA ILE A 283 -0.14 22.42 7.15
C ILE A 283 1.30 22.82 6.78
N GLN A 284 1.56 23.25 5.54
CA GLN A 284 2.86 23.75 5.13
C GLN A 284 3.26 25.01 5.93
N HIS A 285 2.36 25.98 6.10
CA HIS A 285 2.65 27.17 6.91
C HIS A 285 2.99 26.83 8.36
N ILE A 286 2.24 25.90 8.96
CA ILE A 286 2.49 25.41 10.32
C ILE A 286 3.86 24.70 10.39
N PHE A 287 4.16 23.82 9.44
CA PHE A 287 5.46 23.13 9.37
C PHE A 287 6.63 24.12 9.30
N HIS A 288 6.54 25.15 8.44
CA HIS A 288 7.57 26.18 8.33
C HIS A 288 7.73 27.00 9.61
N TYR A 289 6.62 27.31 10.29
CA TYR A 289 6.66 27.99 11.59
C TYR A 289 7.39 27.13 12.63
N VAL A 290 6.99 25.87 12.79
CA VAL A 290 7.61 24.92 13.72
C VAL A 290 9.09 24.77 13.41
N SER A 291 9.46 24.54 12.15
CA SER A 291 10.86 24.43 11.72
C SER A 291 11.68 25.67 12.11
N LYS A 292 11.14 26.88 11.91
CA LYS A 292 11.80 28.13 12.31
C LYS A 292 11.97 28.25 13.82
N GLN A 293 10.97 27.85 14.61
CA GLN A 293 11.07 27.87 16.08
C GLN A 293 12.12 26.88 16.58
N LEU A 294 12.16 25.68 16.00
CA LEU A 294 13.17 24.68 16.32
C LEU A 294 14.58 25.16 15.95
N VAL A 295 14.75 25.84 14.81
CA VAL A 295 16.04 26.46 14.45
C VAL A 295 16.45 27.54 15.44
N THR A 296 15.50 28.36 15.89
CA THR A 296 15.77 29.42 16.86
C THR A 296 16.22 28.84 18.21
N LYS A 297 15.63 27.71 18.62
CA LYS A 297 15.90 27.07 19.92
C LYS A 297 17.11 26.13 19.93
N TYR A 298 17.31 25.37 18.85
CA TYR A 298 18.30 24.29 18.77
C TYR A 298 19.35 24.49 17.67
N GLY A 299 19.35 25.65 17.01
CA GLY A 299 20.23 25.94 15.88
C GLY A 299 19.85 25.18 14.61
N VAL A 300 20.75 25.17 13.62
CA VAL A 300 20.49 24.60 12.29
C VAL A 300 20.07 23.12 12.34
N LEU A 301 20.49 22.37 13.37
CA LEU A 301 20.11 20.98 13.57
C LEU A 301 18.61 20.80 13.86
N GLY A 302 17.93 21.83 14.38
CA GLY A 302 16.48 21.80 14.63
C GLY A 302 15.61 21.72 13.38
N ARG A 303 16.18 21.90 12.18
CA ARG A 303 15.46 21.73 10.90
C ARG A 303 15.63 20.34 10.27
N LEU A 304 16.40 19.44 10.91
CA LEU A 304 16.58 18.09 10.40
C LEU A 304 15.25 17.34 10.44
N VAL A 305 15.01 16.55 9.41
CA VAL A 305 13.81 15.74 9.24
C VAL A 305 14.20 14.27 9.12
N ASN A 306 13.26 13.39 9.46
CA ASN A 306 13.39 11.95 9.26
C ASN A 306 12.97 11.54 7.83
N GLU A 307 12.82 10.24 7.60
CA GLU A 307 12.38 9.65 6.34
C GLU A 307 10.96 10.02 5.89
N THR A 308 10.08 10.40 6.82
CA THR A 308 8.71 10.85 6.52
C THR A 308 8.64 12.37 6.28
N GLY A 309 9.75 13.08 6.49
CA GLY A 309 9.82 14.54 6.41
C GLY A 309 9.42 15.25 7.71
N ALA A 310 9.16 14.51 8.79
CA ALA A 310 8.82 15.06 10.10
C ALA A 310 10.05 15.63 10.82
N LEU A 311 9.85 16.70 11.60
CA LEU A 311 10.90 17.32 12.42
C LEU A 311 11.12 16.49 13.70
N CYS A 312 12.36 16.28 14.11
CA CYS A 312 12.70 15.45 15.28
C CYS A 312 13.33 16.26 16.43
N PRO A 313 12.58 17.16 17.10
CA PRO A 313 13.14 17.96 18.19
C PRO A 313 13.44 17.10 19.43
N PRO A 314 14.45 17.46 20.24
CA PRO A 314 14.72 16.79 21.51
C PRO A 314 13.69 17.22 22.56
N LEU A 315 12.52 16.59 22.56
CA LEU A 315 11.42 16.87 23.49
C LEU A 315 11.74 16.31 24.89
N GLU A 316 11.56 17.12 25.93
CA GLU A 316 11.81 16.72 27.32
C GLU A 316 10.58 16.09 27.99
N ASN A 317 9.37 16.41 27.50
CA ASN A 317 8.11 15.84 27.96
C ASN A 317 7.04 15.95 26.86
N VAL A 318 5.99 15.13 26.97
CA VAL A 318 4.90 15.02 25.97
C VAL A 318 4.25 16.37 25.66
N ASN A 319 4.04 17.20 26.68
CA ASN A 319 3.35 18.48 26.51
C ASN A 319 4.12 19.42 25.58
N GLN A 320 5.45 19.39 25.59
CA GLN A 320 6.25 20.29 24.73
C GLN A 320 5.95 20.13 23.25
N GLY A 321 5.73 18.90 22.76
CA GLY A 321 5.39 18.66 21.36
C GLY A 321 4.00 19.19 21.01
N LEU A 322 3.02 18.91 21.87
CA LEU A 322 1.64 19.36 21.71
C LEU A 322 1.53 20.89 21.79
N ASP A 323 2.11 21.49 22.82
CA ASP A 323 2.09 22.95 23.05
C ASP A 323 2.75 23.70 21.87
N LEU A 324 3.82 23.16 21.29
CA LEU A 324 4.48 23.74 20.12
C LEU A 324 3.56 23.74 18.89
N LEU A 325 2.78 22.67 18.67
CA LEU A 325 1.82 22.62 17.56
C LEU A 325 0.64 23.56 17.80
N LEU A 326 0.14 23.66 19.03
CA LEU A 326 -0.90 24.62 19.41
C LEU A 326 -0.45 26.06 19.16
N GLU A 327 0.79 26.40 19.55
CA GLU A 327 1.38 27.70 19.28
C GLU A 327 1.49 27.96 17.77
N ALA A 328 1.94 26.97 17.00
CA ALA A 328 2.16 27.10 15.57
C ALA A 328 0.86 27.31 14.78
N VAL A 329 -0.21 26.57 15.12
CA VAL A 329 -1.56 26.75 14.56
C VAL A 329 -2.05 28.18 14.81
N LYS A 330 -1.91 28.65 16.06
CA LYS A 330 -2.30 30.02 16.43
C LYS A 330 -1.47 31.09 15.70
N ALA A 331 -0.17 30.85 15.51
CA ALA A 331 0.73 31.80 14.87
C ALA A 331 0.44 32.01 13.37
N VAL A 332 -0.14 31.00 12.71
CA VAL A 332 -0.59 31.12 11.30
C VAL A 332 -2.01 31.68 11.18
N GLY A 333 -2.64 32.08 12.29
CA GLY A 333 -3.98 32.68 12.30
C GLY A 333 -5.14 31.68 12.27
N LEU A 334 -4.89 30.42 12.62
CA LEU A 334 -5.91 29.37 12.72
C LEU A 334 -6.23 29.04 14.18
N THR A 335 -7.40 28.47 14.42
CA THR A 335 -7.87 28.05 15.74
C THR A 335 -7.77 26.54 15.90
N ILE A 336 -7.06 26.08 16.93
CA ILE A 336 -7.00 24.66 17.29
C ILE A 336 -8.36 24.20 17.85
N GLY A 337 -8.84 23.04 17.42
CA GLY A 337 -10.17 22.49 17.75
C GLY A 337 -11.29 23.04 16.87
N GLU A 338 -11.02 23.96 15.94
CA GLU A 338 -11.98 24.48 14.97
C GLU A 338 -11.46 24.28 13.54
N ASP A 339 -10.35 24.94 13.18
CA ASP A 339 -9.74 24.85 11.85
C ASP A 339 -8.79 23.65 11.72
N MET A 340 -8.12 23.31 12.82
CA MET A 340 -7.09 22.27 12.91
C MET A 340 -7.24 21.48 14.19
N TYR A 341 -7.04 20.17 14.10
CA TYR A 341 -7.04 19.21 15.18
C TYR A 341 -5.70 18.47 15.22
N LEU A 342 -5.47 17.71 16.29
CA LEU A 342 -4.30 16.87 16.44
C LEU A 342 -4.68 15.39 16.35
N ALA A 343 -3.72 14.57 15.93
CA ALA A 343 -3.72 13.15 16.19
C ALA A 343 -2.33 12.73 16.68
N ILE A 344 -2.24 11.62 17.39
CA ILE A 344 -0.96 11.06 17.86
C ILE A 344 -0.84 9.61 17.45
N ASN A 345 0.34 9.20 16.98
CA ASN A 345 0.69 7.80 16.81
C ASN A 345 1.66 7.40 17.90
N CYS A 346 1.24 6.49 18.77
CA CYS A 346 2.02 6.07 19.92
C CYS A 346 2.97 4.93 19.55
N ALA A 347 2.59 4.07 18.59
CA ALA A 347 3.31 2.84 18.27
C ALA A 347 3.61 1.99 19.53
N GLY A 348 2.58 1.67 20.33
CA GLY A 348 2.59 0.95 21.61
C GLY A 348 3.64 -0.15 21.75
N SER A 349 3.75 -0.99 20.72
CA SER A 349 4.72 -2.09 20.68
C SER A 349 6.19 -1.67 20.72
N GLU A 350 6.54 -0.45 20.30
CA GLU A 350 7.93 0.05 20.24
C GLU A 350 8.43 0.55 21.60
N PHE A 351 7.54 1.06 22.44
CA PHE A 351 7.89 1.57 23.77
C PHE A 351 7.48 0.65 24.92
N TYR A 352 7.02 -0.57 24.62
CA TYR A 352 6.87 -1.61 25.62
C TYR A 352 8.23 -2.26 25.96
N ASP A 353 8.56 -2.31 27.25
CA ASP A 353 9.72 -3.02 27.80
C ASP A 353 9.25 -4.43 28.21
N TYR A 354 9.66 -5.44 27.43
CA TYR A 354 9.28 -6.84 27.63
C TYR A 354 9.92 -7.47 28.87
N GLU A 355 11.09 -6.96 29.30
CA GLU A 355 11.74 -7.46 30.51
C GLU A 355 11.00 -6.99 31.77
N LYS A 356 10.56 -5.73 31.78
CA LYS A 356 9.83 -5.13 32.91
C LYS A 356 8.33 -5.36 32.87
N GLY A 357 7.80 -5.74 31.71
CA GLY A 357 6.37 -5.88 31.48
C GLY A 357 5.62 -4.54 31.57
N LYS A 358 6.25 -3.44 31.13
CA LYS A 358 5.76 -2.07 31.32
C LYS A 358 6.02 -1.20 30.09
N TYR A 359 5.26 -0.14 29.94
CA TYR A 359 5.46 0.86 28.91
C TYR A 359 6.40 1.97 29.38
N GLU A 360 7.40 2.31 28.58
CA GLU A 360 8.32 3.42 28.83
C GLU A 360 7.74 4.72 28.23
N THR A 361 7.28 5.63 29.09
CA THR A 361 6.65 6.88 28.63
C THR A 361 7.64 7.98 28.32
N LEU A 362 8.62 8.12 29.21
CA LEU A 362 9.80 8.96 29.08
C LEU A 362 11.02 8.07 29.35
N THR A 363 12.19 8.46 28.88
CA THR A 363 13.44 7.72 29.17
C THR A 363 13.56 7.43 30.67
N GLY A 364 13.55 6.14 31.03
CA GLY A 364 13.64 5.65 32.40
C GLY A 364 12.34 5.69 33.23
N GLN A 365 11.21 6.14 32.67
CA GLN A 365 9.92 6.21 33.36
C GLN A 365 8.94 5.19 32.80
N PHE A 366 8.48 4.29 33.68
CA PHE A 366 7.67 3.13 33.30
C PHE A 366 6.28 3.17 33.92
N LYS A 367 5.28 2.75 33.15
CA LYS A 367 3.89 2.57 33.59
C LYS A 367 3.41 1.16 33.31
N SER A 368 2.60 0.61 34.20
CA SER A 368 1.92 -0.66 33.91
C SER A 368 0.92 -0.48 32.76
N PRO A 369 0.49 -1.56 32.08
CA PRO A 369 -0.57 -1.47 31.08
C PRO A 369 -1.84 -0.77 31.57
N ASP A 370 -2.25 -1.02 32.82
CA ASP A 370 -3.43 -0.38 33.42
C ASP A 370 -3.20 1.12 33.68
N ASP A 371 -2.04 1.48 34.26
CA ASP A 371 -1.66 2.90 34.47
C ASP A 371 -1.53 3.68 33.15
N MET A 372 -1.25 2.98 32.04
CA MET A 372 -1.17 3.59 30.72
C MET A 372 -2.54 3.99 30.17
N VAL A 373 -3.61 3.28 30.53
CA VAL A 373 -4.97 3.67 30.16
C VAL A 373 -5.29 5.05 30.75
N ASP A 374 -5.05 5.22 32.04
CA ASP A 374 -5.30 6.49 32.73
C ASP A 374 -4.36 7.60 32.22
N PHE A 375 -3.10 7.27 31.95
CA PHE A 375 -2.17 8.22 31.33
C PHE A 375 -2.69 8.76 29.99
N TRP A 376 -3.20 7.89 29.11
CA TRP A 376 -3.77 8.33 27.83
C TRP A 376 -5.05 9.14 28.03
N ALA A 377 -5.93 8.72 28.94
CA ALA A 377 -7.15 9.47 29.25
C ALA A 377 -6.84 10.89 29.76
N ASP A 378 -5.85 11.04 30.65
CA ASP A 378 -5.42 12.34 31.19
C ASP A 378 -4.86 13.26 30.09
N ILE A 379 -4.04 12.72 29.18
CA ILE A 379 -3.51 13.48 28.04
C ILE A 379 -4.65 13.95 27.13
N LEU A 380 -5.60 13.07 26.80
CA LEU A 380 -6.73 13.41 25.94
C LEU A 380 -7.68 14.42 26.59
N GLN A 381 -7.91 14.33 27.89
CA GLN A 381 -8.68 15.32 28.64
C GLN A 381 -7.98 16.69 28.64
N LYS A 382 -6.66 16.71 28.77
CA LYS A 382 -5.87 17.95 28.76
C LYS A 382 -5.82 18.60 27.37
N TYR A 383 -5.81 17.82 26.30
CA TYR A 383 -5.76 18.30 24.92
C TYR A 383 -6.99 17.81 24.13
N PRO A 384 -8.17 18.43 24.33
CA PRO A 384 -9.41 18.00 23.66
C PRO A 384 -9.40 18.19 22.14
N CYS A 385 -8.39 18.89 21.60
CA CYS A 385 -8.16 18.98 20.16
C CYS A 385 -7.56 17.71 19.55
N ILE A 386 -7.10 16.74 20.35
CA ILE A 386 -6.67 15.44 19.86
C ILE A 386 -7.92 14.62 19.49
N VAL A 387 -8.10 14.37 18.20
CA VAL A 387 -9.25 13.62 17.67
C VAL A 387 -8.92 12.19 17.26
N GLY A 388 -7.63 11.81 17.31
CA GLY A 388 -7.18 10.47 16.97
C GLY A 388 -5.97 10.01 17.78
N VAL A 389 -6.01 8.76 18.26
CA VAL A 389 -4.89 8.06 18.90
C VAL A 389 -4.65 6.75 18.18
N ILE A 390 -3.47 6.60 17.59
CA ILE A 390 -3.07 5.45 16.79
C ILE A 390 -2.13 4.56 17.62
N ASP A 391 -2.43 3.27 17.69
CA ASP A 391 -1.63 2.25 18.40
C ASP A 391 -1.20 2.64 19.83
N PRO A 392 -2.13 3.00 20.74
CA PRO A 392 -1.79 3.34 22.13
C PRO A 392 -1.14 2.19 22.92
N PHE A 393 -1.37 0.94 22.51
CA PHE A 393 -0.86 -0.27 23.17
C PHE A 393 -0.34 -1.27 22.13
N ARG A 394 0.36 -2.31 22.60
CA ARG A 394 0.69 -3.48 21.77
C ARG A 394 -0.57 -4.30 21.45
N VAL A 395 -0.47 -5.17 20.45
CA VAL A 395 -1.59 -6.00 19.96
C VAL A 395 -2.11 -6.95 21.04
N GLU A 396 -1.23 -7.39 21.93
CA GLU A 396 -1.51 -8.38 22.97
C GLU A 396 -2.34 -7.81 24.14
N ASP A 397 -2.37 -6.48 24.33
CA ASP A 397 -3.03 -5.81 25.48
C ASP A 397 -4.51 -5.45 25.18
N ILE A 398 -5.26 -6.46 24.73
CA ILE A 398 -6.66 -6.35 24.27
C ILE A 398 -7.56 -5.69 25.33
N GLU A 399 -7.39 -6.05 26.60
CA GLU A 399 -8.17 -5.50 27.72
C GLU A 399 -7.96 -3.98 27.87
N GLN A 400 -6.71 -3.51 27.76
CA GLN A 400 -6.37 -2.09 27.86
C GLN A 400 -6.88 -1.31 26.65
N TRP A 401 -6.84 -1.89 25.44
CA TRP A 401 -7.48 -1.32 24.26
C TRP A 401 -8.98 -1.08 24.50
N MET A 402 -9.71 -2.08 24.98
CA MET A 402 -11.14 -1.97 25.26
C MET A 402 -11.42 -0.91 26.33
N CYS A 403 -10.67 -0.93 27.44
CA CYS A 403 -10.82 0.03 28.54
C CYS A 403 -10.58 1.49 28.07
N LEU A 404 -9.58 1.72 27.23
CA LEU A 404 -9.36 3.05 26.66
C LEU A 404 -10.52 3.45 25.73
N CYS A 405 -10.94 2.57 24.82
CA CYS A 405 -12.09 2.83 23.95
C CYS A 405 -13.35 3.20 24.75
N GLU A 406 -13.69 2.45 25.79
CA GLU A 406 -14.84 2.74 26.65
C GLU A 406 -14.75 4.13 27.30
N LYS A 407 -13.55 4.57 27.68
CA LYS A 407 -13.31 5.87 28.31
C LYS A 407 -13.39 7.05 27.33
N VAL A 408 -12.88 6.91 26.10
CA VAL A 408 -12.57 8.08 25.24
C VAL A 408 -13.26 8.10 23.87
N SER A 409 -13.87 6.98 23.42
CA SER A 409 -14.42 6.88 22.05
C SER A 409 -15.59 7.81 21.74
N SER A 410 -16.15 8.50 22.75
CA SER A 410 -17.15 9.55 22.52
C SER A 410 -16.57 10.84 21.95
N GLN A 411 -15.24 11.04 22.06
CA GLN A 411 -14.54 12.27 21.66
C GLN A 411 -13.36 12.01 20.72
N VAL A 412 -12.75 10.82 20.79
CA VAL A 412 -11.46 10.53 20.15
C VAL A 412 -11.54 9.20 19.40
N LEU A 413 -11.04 9.17 18.16
CA LEU A 413 -10.89 7.94 17.41
C LEU A 413 -9.71 7.13 17.94
N VAL A 414 -9.97 5.93 18.44
CA VAL A 414 -8.91 4.96 18.79
C VAL A 414 -8.66 4.08 17.56
N ILE A 415 -7.48 4.22 16.96
CA ILE A 415 -7.12 3.68 15.65
C ILE A 415 -6.02 2.60 15.82
N GLY A 416 -6.19 1.47 15.14
CA GLY A 416 -5.16 0.45 15.04
C GLY A 416 -4.36 0.57 13.73
N ASP A 417 -3.05 0.77 13.83
CA ASP A 417 -2.09 0.69 12.72
C ASP A 417 -1.50 -0.72 12.57
N THR A 418 -1.05 -1.32 13.67
CA THR A 418 -0.53 -2.69 13.69
C THR A 418 -1.59 -3.72 14.02
N PHE A 419 -2.54 -3.89 13.12
CA PHE A 419 -3.46 -5.03 13.18
C PHE A 419 -3.38 -5.85 11.89
N PHE A 420 -2.36 -6.72 11.82
CA PHE A 420 -2.21 -7.66 10.72
C PHE A 420 -2.88 -9.01 11.00
N GLN A 421 -3.82 -9.35 10.13
CA GLN A 421 -3.79 -10.60 9.36
C GLN A 421 -4.24 -10.25 7.94
N ARG A 422 -3.49 -10.66 6.92
CA ARG A 422 -3.85 -10.37 5.51
C ARG A 422 -3.71 -11.60 4.61
N PRO A 423 -4.52 -11.66 3.55
CA PRO A 423 -5.48 -12.73 3.35
C PRO A 423 -4.96 -13.86 2.45
N GLY A 424 -5.55 -15.04 2.61
CA GLY A 424 -6.51 -15.62 1.65
C GLY A 424 -7.77 -16.02 2.42
N ILE A 425 -8.92 -15.55 1.96
CA ILE A 425 -10.31 -15.84 2.41
C ILE A 425 -10.43 -16.81 3.61
N ILE A 426 -10.96 -16.32 4.73
CA ILE A 426 -11.52 -17.11 5.84
C ILE A 426 -10.51 -18.05 6.51
N ASN A 427 -9.95 -17.63 7.65
CA ASN A 427 -9.67 -18.54 8.77
C ASN A 427 -9.49 -17.75 10.08
N HIS A 428 -10.64 -17.49 10.74
CA HIS A 428 -10.82 -17.57 12.20
C HIS A 428 -10.15 -16.56 13.16
N LEU A 429 -10.07 -15.27 12.82
CA LEU A 429 -10.01 -14.23 13.85
C LEU A 429 -11.09 -13.18 13.57
N GLU A 430 -12.28 -13.41 14.10
CA GLU A 430 -13.14 -12.28 14.48
C GLU A 430 -12.31 -11.44 15.44
N PHE A 431 -12.14 -10.17 15.11
CA PHE A 431 -11.42 -9.25 15.96
C PHE A 431 -12.23 -9.03 17.25
N PRO A 432 -11.67 -9.29 18.43
CA PRO A 432 -12.39 -9.07 19.68
C PRO A 432 -12.45 -7.58 20.07
N VAL A 433 -11.70 -6.70 19.41
CA VAL A 433 -11.60 -5.27 19.75
C VAL A 433 -12.38 -4.42 18.76
N GLN A 434 -13.36 -3.66 19.27
CA GLN A 434 -14.01 -2.57 18.53
C GLN A 434 -13.08 -1.35 18.57
N THR A 435 -12.24 -1.17 17.55
CA THR A 435 -11.54 0.11 17.33
C THR A 435 -12.47 1.06 16.58
N SER A 436 -12.24 2.37 16.74
CA SER A 436 -13.01 3.41 16.02
C SER A 436 -12.47 3.68 14.61
N GLY A 437 -11.30 3.13 14.27
CA GLY A 437 -10.70 3.24 12.95
C GLY A 437 -9.59 2.21 12.69
N ILE A 438 -9.21 2.07 11.42
CA ILE A 438 -8.15 1.16 10.95
C ILE A 438 -7.20 1.88 9.99
N VAL A 439 -5.91 1.51 10.01
CA VAL A 439 -4.96 1.95 8.99
C VAL A 439 -4.87 0.91 7.87
N ILE A 440 -5.04 1.37 6.63
CA ILE A 440 -4.97 0.53 5.44
C ILE A 440 -3.69 0.86 4.66
N ARG A 441 -2.74 -0.09 4.61
CA ARG A 441 -1.48 0.03 3.85
C ARG A 441 -1.47 -0.82 2.58
N PHE A 442 -1.07 -0.29 1.43
CA PHE A 442 -0.83 -1.10 0.23
C PHE A 442 0.65 -1.50 0.15
N GLU A 443 1.01 -2.60 0.80
CA GLU A 443 2.38 -3.10 0.89
C GLU A 443 2.41 -4.63 0.96
N ARG A 444 3.59 -5.26 0.84
CA ARG A 444 3.77 -6.72 1.00
C ARG A 444 2.85 -7.52 0.07
N MET A 445 2.10 -8.48 0.62
CA MET A 445 1.31 -9.46 -0.13
C MET A 445 -0.15 -9.04 -0.34
N ASN A 446 -0.40 -7.74 -0.36
CA ASN A 446 -1.74 -7.17 -0.37
C ASN A 446 -2.09 -6.72 -1.76
N THR A 447 -3.24 -7.17 -2.24
CA THR A 447 -3.73 -6.86 -3.56
C THR A 447 -4.75 -5.72 -3.53
N VAL A 448 -5.05 -5.14 -4.69
CA VAL A 448 -6.05 -4.08 -4.82
C VAL A 448 -7.42 -4.63 -4.38
N SER A 449 -7.74 -5.87 -4.74
CA SER A 449 -8.96 -6.54 -4.29
C SER A 449 -9.02 -6.72 -2.76
N ASP A 450 -7.90 -7.04 -2.10
CA ASP A 450 -7.84 -7.15 -0.64
C ASP A 450 -8.13 -5.81 0.05
N ILE A 451 -7.56 -4.71 -0.49
CA ILE A 451 -7.80 -3.37 0.04
C ILE A 451 -9.27 -2.97 -0.11
N ILE A 452 -9.85 -3.19 -1.29
CA ILE A 452 -11.25 -2.87 -1.57
C ILE A 452 -12.17 -3.68 -0.65
N SER A 453 -11.92 -4.98 -0.50
CA SER A 453 -12.68 -5.85 0.40
C SER A 453 -12.59 -5.40 1.85
N CYS A 454 -11.39 -5.05 2.32
CA CYS A 454 -11.18 -4.49 3.64
C CYS A 454 -11.97 -3.18 3.84
N ALA A 455 -11.82 -2.22 2.92
CA ALA A 455 -12.51 -0.94 3.00
C ALA A 455 -14.05 -1.12 3.03
N ASN A 456 -14.61 -2.00 2.20
CA ASN A 456 -16.05 -2.26 2.16
C ASN A 456 -16.58 -2.93 3.44
N LYS A 457 -15.76 -3.70 4.17
CA LYS A 457 -16.15 -4.33 5.44
C LYS A 457 -16.28 -3.32 6.59
N TYR A 458 -15.51 -2.25 6.55
CA TYR A 458 -15.43 -1.22 7.61
C TYR A 458 -16.02 0.13 7.20
N LYS A 459 -16.73 0.20 6.06
CA LYS A 459 -17.71 1.26 5.77
C LYS A 459 -18.89 1.12 6.72
#